data_AF-A0A2J1DRJ9-F1
#
_entry.id   AF-A0A2J1DRJ9-F1
#
_cell.length_a   1.000
_cell.length_b   1.000
_cell.length_c   1.000
_cell.angle_alpha   90.00
_cell.angle_beta   90.00
_cell.angle_gamma   90.00
#
_symmetry.space_group_name_H-M   'P 1'
#
loop_
_entity.id
_entity.type
_entity.pdbx_description
1 polymer ?
#
loop_
_entity_poly.entity_id
_entity_poly.type
_entity_poly.pdbx_seq_one_letter_code
_entity_poly.pdbx_strand_id
1 'polypeptide(L)'
;MSAVYMKAPDTNPVRILSDLLRIKLSAHAPYYLNFNAVEENKVKMSQHLLYQSAKMAHLCGAGSLVFHPGFYLTDSPSAAYESIRDNIRPVASRLQEEGFDITLRPEVSGKVTQFGDLKETMALCSEIPGLLPTIDFSHYHARTGKYNSYSEFSFMLSTMADYLGENAVLNMHIHVSGIDYSPRGEKQHLNLADSDFNYKELLL
;
A
#
# COMPACT_ATOMS: atom_id res chain seq x y z
N MET A 1 20.24 -6.63 -14.23
CA MET A 1 19.14 -7.62 -14.30
C MET A 1 18.14 -7.12 -15.32
N SER A 2 17.75 -7.92 -16.31
CA SER A 2 16.63 -7.58 -17.17
C SER A 2 15.35 -7.64 -16.34
N ALA A 3 14.58 -6.55 -16.30
CA ALA A 3 13.29 -6.55 -15.64
C ALA A 3 12.35 -7.56 -16.33
N VAL A 4 11.70 -8.41 -15.55
CA VAL A 4 10.68 -9.35 -16.04
C VAL A 4 9.33 -8.67 -15.87
N TYR A 5 8.59 -8.53 -16.96
CA TYR A 5 7.27 -7.91 -16.98
C TYR A 5 6.21 -8.96 -17.27
N MET A 6 5.14 -8.96 -16.47
CA MET A 6 3.92 -9.71 -16.78
C MET A 6 3.32 -9.16 -18.08
N LYS A 7 3.04 -10.03 -19.06
CA LYS A 7 2.39 -9.64 -20.31
C LYS A 7 0.94 -10.13 -20.30
N ALA A 8 0.07 -9.45 -21.04
CA ALA A 8 -1.35 -9.80 -21.12
C ALA A 8 -1.64 -11.29 -21.48
N PRO A 9 -0.89 -11.97 -22.37
CA PRO A 9 -1.10 -13.40 -22.61
C PRO A 9 -0.81 -14.29 -21.40
N ASP A 10 0.09 -13.84 -20.51
CA ASP A 10 0.56 -14.62 -19.35
C ASP A 10 -0.40 -14.50 -18.15
N THR A 11 -1.35 -13.55 -18.16
CA THR A 11 -2.28 -13.33 -17.04
C THR A 11 -3.42 -14.34 -16.98
N ASN A 12 -3.86 -14.85 -18.14
CA ASN A 12 -5.01 -15.75 -18.23
C ASN A 12 -4.77 -17.09 -17.49
N PRO A 13 -3.60 -17.77 -17.65
CA PRO A 13 -3.30 -18.96 -16.86
C PRO A 13 -3.31 -18.71 -15.35
N VAL A 14 -2.83 -17.54 -14.90
CA VAL A 14 -2.81 -17.18 -13.48
C VAL A 14 -4.24 -17.08 -12.94
N ARG A 15 -5.12 -16.34 -13.64
CA ARG A 15 -6.53 -16.18 -13.26
C ARG A 15 -7.27 -17.52 -13.23
N ILE A 16 -7.14 -18.32 -14.30
CA ILE A 16 -7.80 -19.62 -14.39
C ILE A 16 -7.41 -20.50 -13.21
N LEU A 17 -6.12 -20.53 -12.87
CA LEU A 17 -5.62 -21.34 -11.77
C LEU A 17 -6.09 -20.81 -10.40
N SER A 18 -6.07 -19.49 -10.18
CA SER A 18 -6.55 -18.90 -8.92
C SER A 18 -8.04 -19.16 -8.71
N ASP A 19 -8.84 -19.06 -9.77
CA ASP A 19 -10.29 -19.31 -9.72
C ASP A 19 -10.59 -20.79 -9.44
N LEU A 20 -9.89 -21.70 -10.13
CA LEU A 20 -10.03 -23.15 -9.92
C LEU A 20 -9.68 -23.54 -8.47
N LEU A 21 -8.63 -22.93 -7.92
CA LEU A 21 -8.17 -23.17 -6.55
C LEU A 21 -8.91 -22.33 -5.50
N ARG A 22 -9.80 -21.41 -5.93
CA ARG A 22 -10.52 -20.46 -5.08
C ARG A 22 -9.58 -19.60 -4.20
N ILE A 23 -8.44 -19.20 -4.77
CA ILE A 23 -7.45 -18.36 -4.11
C ILE A 23 -7.69 -16.91 -4.55
N LYS A 24 -7.87 -16.01 -3.57
CA LYS A 24 -7.90 -14.57 -3.84
C LYS A 24 -6.48 -14.06 -4.06
N LEU A 25 -6.31 -13.21 -5.06
CA LEU A 25 -5.02 -12.62 -5.38
C LEU A 25 -4.97 -11.13 -5.02
N SER A 26 -3.80 -10.70 -4.58
CA SER A 26 -3.36 -9.31 -4.56
C SER A 26 -2.00 -9.22 -5.24
N ALA A 27 -1.59 -8.01 -5.62
CA ALA A 27 -0.26 -7.74 -6.13
C ALA A 27 0.35 -6.54 -5.41
N HIS A 28 1.67 -6.40 -5.49
CA HIS A 28 2.38 -5.23 -4.98
C HIS A 28 3.08 -4.53 -6.15
N ALA A 29 2.91 -3.22 -6.26
CA ALA A 29 3.57 -2.43 -7.29
C ALA A 29 5.09 -2.29 -7.01
N PRO A 30 5.92 -1.95 -8.01
CA PRO A 30 7.36 -1.83 -7.78
C PRO A 30 7.74 -0.82 -6.69
N TYR A 31 8.79 -1.09 -5.92
CA TYR A 31 9.19 -0.26 -4.76
C TYR A 31 9.69 1.16 -5.11
N TYR A 32 9.91 1.46 -6.39
CA TYR A 32 10.53 2.71 -6.85
C TYR A 32 9.51 3.74 -7.38
N LEU A 33 8.21 3.57 -7.09
CA LEU A 33 7.23 4.63 -7.29
C LEU A 33 7.56 5.84 -6.40
N ASN A 34 7.40 7.04 -6.95
CA ASN A 34 7.42 8.26 -6.17
C ASN A 34 6.54 9.35 -6.82
N PHE A 35 5.34 9.52 -6.28
CA PHE A 35 4.39 10.54 -6.71
C PHE A 35 4.74 11.96 -6.24
N ASN A 36 5.75 12.11 -5.37
CA ASN A 36 6.33 13.40 -4.98
C ASN A 36 7.73 13.63 -5.57
N ALA A 37 8.08 12.99 -6.68
CA ALA A 37 9.39 13.20 -7.29
C ALA A 37 9.54 14.63 -7.84
N VAL A 38 10.73 15.24 -7.66
CA VAL A 38 11.04 16.58 -8.18
C VAL A 38 10.98 16.60 -9.70
N GLU A 39 11.50 15.56 -10.36
CA GLU A 39 11.50 15.47 -11.81
C GLU A 39 10.15 14.93 -12.33
N GLU A 40 9.46 15.74 -13.13
CA GLU A 40 8.16 15.41 -13.71
C GLU A 40 8.14 14.05 -14.45
N ASN A 41 9.25 13.70 -15.11
CA ASN A 41 9.37 12.40 -15.79
C ASN A 41 9.30 11.21 -14.81
N LYS A 42 9.79 11.35 -13.57
CA LYS A 42 9.68 10.29 -12.54
C LYS A 42 8.25 10.18 -12.01
N VAL A 43 7.54 11.30 -11.89
CA VAL A 43 6.11 11.31 -11.53
C VAL A 43 5.29 10.60 -12.61
N LYS A 44 5.47 10.97 -13.89
CA LYS A 44 4.80 10.31 -15.03
C LYS A 44 5.13 8.82 -15.12
N MET A 45 6.37 8.44 -14.87
CA MET A 45 6.77 7.03 -14.80
C MET A 45 6.06 6.31 -13.66
N SER A 46 5.94 6.93 -12.47
CA SER A 46 5.22 6.34 -11.34
C SER A 46 3.74 6.15 -11.64
N GLN A 47 3.10 7.13 -12.28
CA GLN A 47 1.72 7.02 -12.76
C GLN A 47 1.55 5.88 -13.77
N HIS A 48 2.45 5.80 -14.74
CA HIS A 48 2.44 4.73 -15.73
C HIS A 48 2.57 3.35 -15.07
N LEU A 49 3.54 3.18 -14.17
CA LEU A 49 3.80 1.90 -13.50
C LEU A 49 2.67 1.48 -12.57
N LEU A 50 2.07 2.42 -11.83
CA LEU A 50 0.90 2.12 -11.00
C LEU A 50 -0.27 1.65 -11.86
N TYR A 51 -0.58 2.37 -12.94
CA TYR A 51 -1.63 1.98 -13.88
C TYR A 51 -1.36 0.61 -14.51
N GLN A 52 -0.14 0.37 -15.02
CA GLN A 52 0.20 -0.92 -15.65
C GLN A 52 0.15 -2.07 -14.64
N SER A 53 0.64 -1.85 -13.42
CA SER A 53 0.59 -2.85 -12.34
C SER A 53 -0.85 -3.18 -11.97
N ALA A 54 -1.72 -2.17 -11.84
CA ALA A 54 -3.13 -2.36 -11.53
C ALA A 54 -3.86 -3.10 -12.64
N LYS A 55 -3.61 -2.72 -13.90
CA LYS A 55 -4.15 -3.38 -15.07
C LYS A 55 -3.74 -4.85 -15.14
N MET A 56 -2.45 -5.15 -15.01
CA MET A 56 -1.97 -6.54 -15.06
C MET A 56 -2.49 -7.36 -13.86
N ALA A 57 -2.49 -6.78 -12.66
CA ALA A 57 -3.04 -7.42 -11.46
C ALA A 57 -4.52 -7.75 -11.65
N HIS A 58 -5.32 -6.79 -12.13
CA HIS A 58 -6.73 -7.02 -12.47
C HIS A 58 -6.85 -8.17 -13.45
N LEU A 59 -6.11 -8.17 -14.56
CA LEU A 59 -6.15 -9.25 -15.56
C LEU A 59 -5.76 -10.63 -15.00
N CYS A 60 -4.88 -10.69 -14.00
CA CYS A 60 -4.58 -11.92 -13.27
C CYS A 60 -5.70 -12.35 -12.31
N GLY A 61 -6.75 -11.54 -12.11
CA GLY A 61 -7.84 -11.81 -11.17
C GLY A 61 -7.59 -11.24 -9.76
N ALA A 62 -6.59 -10.38 -9.58
CA ALA A 62 -6.34 -9.75 -8.30
C ALA A 62 -7.34 -8.62 -8.03
N GLY A 63 -7.89 -8.58 -6.81
CA GLY A 63 -8.83 -7.54 -6.38
C GLY A 63 -8.14 -6.34 -5.72
N SER A 64 -6.85 -6.41 -5.43
CA SER A 64 -6.12 -5.33 -4.78
C SER A 64 -4.69 -5.20 -5.30
N LEU A 65 -4.24 -3.96 -5.45
CA LEU A 65 -2.85 -3.62 -5.73
C LEU A 65 -2.31 -2.75 -4.60
N VAL A 66 -1.34 -3.28 -3.86
CA VAL A 66 -0.64 -2.56 -2.80
C VAL A 66 0.52 -1.75 -3.38
N PHE A 67 0.79 -0.57 -2.83
CA PHE A 67 1.93 0.24 -3.23
C PHE A 67 2.34 1.25 -2.15
N HIS A 68 3.62 1.62 -2.14
CA HIS A 68 4.08 2.80 -1.40
C HIS A 68 3.96 4.05 -2.29
N PRO A 69 3.30 5.12 -1.84
CA PRO A 69 3.11 6.32 -2.67
C PRO A 69 4.40 7.09 -3.01
N GLY A 70 5.40 7.08 -2.14
CA GLY A 70 6.66 7.77 -2.39
C GLY A 70 7.35 8.27 -1.14
N PHE A 71 8.12 9.34 -1.30
CA PHE A 71 8.98 9.91 -0.27
C PHE A 71 8.72 11.40 -0.12
N TYR A 72 8.88 11.93 1.10
CA TYR A 72 8.76 13.38 1.33
C TYR A 72 9.86 14.19 0.64
N LEU A 73 11.05 13.58 0.44
CA LEU A 73 12.24 14.25 -0.08
C LEU A 73 12.61 15.47 0.77
N THR A 74 12.59 16.67 0.19
CA THR A 74 12.86 17.95 0.87
C THR A 74 11.58 18.71 1.23
N ASP A 75 10.42 18.21 0.85
CA ASP A 75 9.15 18.88 1.07
C ASP A 75 8.64 18.68 2.50
N SER A 76 7.79 19.59 2.96
CA SER A 76 7.01 19.36 4.17
C SER A 76 6.03 18.21 3.95
N PRO A 77 5.59 17.52 5.02
CA PRO A 77 4.55 16.48 4.92
C PRO A 77 3.28 16.97 4.19
N SER A 78 2.87 18.22 4.42
CA SER A 78 1.68 18.79 3.77
C SER A 78 1.87 18.99 2.26
N ALA A 79 3.01 19.53 1.83
CA ALA A 79 3.29 19.75 0.41
C ALA A 79 3.45 18.41 -0.33
N ALA A 80 4.14 17.45 0.28
CA ALA A 80 4.25 16.09 -0.26
C ALA A 80 2.89 15.40 -0.35
N TYR A 81 2.01 15.57 0.65
CA TYR A 81 0.65 15.03 0.64
C TYR A 81 -0.15 15.54 -0.56
N GLU A 82 -0.18 16.86 -0.77
CA GLU A 82 -0.91 17.49 -1.89
C GLU A 82 -0.40 16.96 -3.24
N SER A 83 0.91 16.95 -3.43
CA SER A 83 1.57 16.43 -4.63
C SER A 83 1.25 14.95 -4.88
N ILE A 84 1.36 14.10 -3.86
CA ILE A 84 1.05 12.67 -3.97
C ILE A 84 -0.41 12.44 -4.32
N ARG A 85 -1.33 13.12 -3.62
CA ARG A 85 -2.76 13.03 -3.87
C ARG A 85 -3.09 13.41 -5.31
N ASP A 86 -2.58 14.55 -5.76
CA ASP A 86 -2.91 15.10 -7.07
C ASP A 86 -2.32 14.26 -8.20
N ASN A 87 -1.20 13.59 -7.97
CA ASN A 87 -0.58 12.70 -8.95
C ASN A 87 -1.17 11.27 -8.96
N ILE A 88 -1.74 10.77 -7.86
CA ILE A 88 -2.42 9.47 -7.80
C ILE A 88 -3.84 9.56 -8.37
N ARG A 89 -4.58 10.63 -8.05
CA ARG A 89 -5.98 10.83 -8.46
C ARG A 89 -6.24 10.52 -9.95
N PRO A 90 -5.48 11.03 -10.94
CA PRO A 90 -5.74 10.73 -12.35
C PRO A 90 -5.53 9.25 -12.70
N VAL A 91 -4.66 8.53 -11.99
CA VAL A 91 -4.47 7.08 -12.21
C VAL A 91 -5.70 6.31 -11.74
N ALA A 92 -6.21 6.64 -10.54
CA ALA A 92 -7.41 6.02 -9.99
C ALA A 92 -8.64 6.30 -10.87
N SER A 93 -8.85 7.56 -11.28
CA SER A 93 -9.95 7.95 -12.18
C SER A 93 -9.90 7.18 -13.50
N ARG A 94 -8.71 7.10 -14.12
CA ARG A 94 -8.54 6.37 -15.37
C ARG A 94 -8.87 4.88 -15.24
N LEU A 95 -8.46 4.23 -14.15
CA LEU A 95 -8.78 2.82 -13.93
C LEU A 95 -10.29 2.59 -13.82
N GLN A 96 -10.99 3.50 -13.13
CA GLN A 96 -12.44 3.47 -13.00
C GLN A 96 -13.16 3.71 -14.34
N GLU A 97 -12.73 4.73 -15.10
CA GLU A 97 -13.28 5.07 -16.42
C GLU A 97 -13.11 3.93 -17.43
N GLU A 98 -11.98 3.22 -17.38
CA GLU A 98 -11.71 2.06 -18.22
C GLU A 98 -12.32 0.75 -17.69
N GLY A 99 -13.03 0.79 -16.55
CA GLY A 99 -13.78 -0.34 -16.01
C GLY A 99 -12.94 -1.42 -15.33
N PHE A 100 -11.74 -1.09 -14.86
CA PHE A 100 -10.92 -2.03 -14.10
C PHE A 100 -11.44 -2.17 -12.66
N ASP A 101 -11.93 -3.36 -12.33
CA ASP A 101 -12.33 -3.73 -10.97
C ASP A 101 -11.09 -4.11 -10.14
N ILE A 102 -10.42 -3.11 -9.58
CA ILE A 102 -9.28 -3.29 -8.68
C ILE A 102 -9.19 -2.15 -7.68
N THR A 103 -9.00 -2.49 -6.40
CA THR A 103 -8.76 -1.48 -5.35
C THR A 103 -7.28 -1.12 -5.29
N LEU A 104 -6.97 0.17 -5.41
CA LEU A 104 -5.61 0.67 -5.17
C LEU A 104 -5.38 0.83 -3.66
N ARG A 105 -4.29 0.26 -3.15
CA ARG A 105 -4.00 0.23 -1.72
C ARG A 105 -2.70 0.91 -1.34
N PRO A 106 -2.71 2.23 -1.03
CA PRO A 106 -1.53 2.85 -0.46
C PRO A 106 -1.24 2.22 0.90
N GLU A 107 0.02 1.85 1.12
CA GLU A 107 0.44 1.13 2.32
C GLU A 107 1.04 2.07 3.37
N VAL A 108 0.68 1.84 4.63
CA VAL A 108 1.35 2.46 5.79
C VAL A 108 2.83 2.05 5.80
N SER A 109 3.74 3.02 5.75
CA SER A 109 5.16 2.77 5.48
C SER A 109 6.04 2.72 6.72
N GLY A 110 7.11 1.92 6.67
CA GLY A 110 8.00 1.70 7.81
C GLY A 110 9.10 2.76 7.99
N LYS A 111 9.37 3.57 6.97
CA LYS A 111 10.47 4.56 6.99
C LYS A 111 9.93 5.97 7.22
N VAL A 112 10.56 6.72 8.13
CA VAL A 112 10.15 8.10 8.44
C VAL A 112 10.30 9.06 7.26
N THR A 113 11.14 8.73 6.29
CA THR A 113 11.34 9.50 5.05
C THR A 113 10.32 9.15 3.95
N GLN A 114 9.59 8.04 4.11
CA GLN A 114 8.54 7.63 3.18
C GLN A 114 7.20 8.20 3.61
N PHE A 115 6.43 8.63 2.60
CA PHE A 115 5.03 8.98 2.79
C PHE A 115 4.24 7.75 3.25
N GLY A 116 3.22 7.95 4.07
CA GLY A 116 2.35 6.88 4.54
C GLY A 116 2.39 6.69 6.05
N ASP A 117 2.36 7.80 6.81
CA ASP A 117 1.85 7.71 8.18
C ASP A 117 0.39 7.24 8.17
N LEU A 118 -0.07 6.63 9.27
CA LEU A 118 -1.44 6.14 9.40
C LEU A 118 -2.49 7.18 8.98
N LYS A 119 -2.39 8.42 9.50
CA LYS A 119 -3.39 9.46 9.21
C LYS A 119 -3.32 9.97 7.79
N GLU A 120 -2.10 10.10 7.24
CA GLU A 120 -1.91 10.49 5.84
C GLU A 120 -2.52 9.45 4.90
N THR A 121 -2.29 8.16 5.17
CA THR A 121 -2.85 7.07 4.36
C THR A 121 -4.38 7.05 4.44
N MET A 122 -4.96 7.18 5.64
CA MET A 122 -6.43 7.24 5.79
C MET A 122 -7.03 8.45 5.08
N ALA A 123 -6.44 9.63 5.25
CA ALA A 123 -6.89 10.85 4.59
C ALA A 123 -6.86 10.69 3.06
N LEU A 124 -5.77 10.16 2.51
CA LEU A 124 -5.62 9.92 1.07
C LEU A 124 -6.71 8.99 0.53
N CYS A 125 -6.99 7.89 1.23
CA CYS A 125 -8.05 6.95 0.87
C CYS A 125 -9.46 7.57 0.97
N SER A 126 -9.67 8.52 1.88
CA SER A 126 -10.96 9.22 2.01
C SER A 126 -11.21 10.22 0.88
N GLU A 127 -10.15 10.82 0.31
CA GLU A 127 -10.23 11.88 -0.71
C GLU A 127 -10.27 11.37 -2.16
N ILE A 128 -9.87 10.11 -2.40
CA ILE A 128 -9.75 9.53 -3.74
C ILE A 128 -10.61 8.25 -3.83
N PRO A 129 -11.72 8.28 -4.59
CA PRO A 129 -12.52 7.09 -4.86
C PRO A 129 -11.70 5.96 -5.49
N GLY A 130 -11.97 4.72 -5.07
CA GLY A 130 -11.25 3.53 -5.55
C GLY A 130 -10.00 3.18 -4.75
N LEU A 131 -9.65 3.97 -3.71
CA LEU A 131 -8.60 3.63 -2.77
C LEU A 131 -9.14 3.05 -1.46
N LEU A 132 -8.42 2.07 -0.91
CA LEU A 132 -8.54 1.61 0.49
C LEU A 132 -7.15 1.30 1.02
N PRO A 133 -6.84 1.52 2.30
CA PRO A 133 -5.47 1.34 2.79
C PRO A 133 -5.04 -0.13 2.81
N THR A 134 -3.72 -0.33 2.77
CA THR A 134 -3.08 -1.50 3.37
C THR A 134 -2.53 -1.10 4.74
N ILE A 135 -2.98 -1.78 5.79
CA ILE A 135 -2.42 -1.63 7.14
C ILE A 135 -1.25 -2.60 7.28
N ASP A 136 -0.04 -2.08 7.28
CA ASP A 136 1.13 -2.84 7.71
C ASP A 136 1.47 -2.45 9.16
N PHE A 137 1.15 -3.36 10.08
CA PHE A 137 1.38 -3.15 11.51
C PHE A 137 2.87 -3.14 11.85
N SER A 138 3.66 -3.98 11.18
CA SER A 138 5.09 -4.13 11.40
C SER A 138 5.84 -2.89 10.92
N HIS A 139 5.47 -2.35 9.77
CA HIS A 139 5.94 -1.06 9.28
C HIS A 139 5.60 0.06 10.26
N TYR A 140 4.34 0.17 10.69
CA TYR A 140 3.97 1.27 11.58
C TYR A 140 4.69 1.18 12.94
N HIS A 141 4.91 -0.04 13.42
CA HIS A 141 5.76 -0.27 14.58
C HIS A 141 7.19 0.22 14.35
N ALA A 142 7.82 -0.20 13.26
CA ALA A 142 9.17 0.24 12.91
C ALA A 142 9.29 1.77 12.76
N ARG A 143 8.28 2.42 12.18
CA ARG A 143 8.23 3.87 11.96
C ARG A 143 8.20 4.65 13.27
N THR A 144 7.51 4.14 14.28
CA THR A 144 7.13 4.90 15.49
C THR A 144 7.81 4.42 16.78
N GLY A 145 8.30 3.18 16.81
CA GLY A 145 8.71 2.48 18.03
C GLY A 145 7.55 2.20 19.00
N LYS A 146 6.30 2.33 18.54
CA LYS A 146 5.04 2.12 19.29
C LYS A 146 4.12 1.22 18.49
N TYR A 147 2.86 1.06 18.86
CA TYR A 147 1.91 0.22 18.12
C TYR A 147 2.34 -1.24 18.07
N ASN A 148 2.55 -1.81 19.26
CA ASN A 148 3.02 -3.18 19.43
C ASN A 148 2.29 -3.94 20.55
N SER A 149 1.04 -3.54 20.77
CA SER A 149 0.14 -4.12 21.77
C SER A 149 -1.29 -4.12 21.25
N TYR A 150 -2.14 -4.98 21.82
CA TYR A 150 -3.53 -5.15 21.39
C TYR A 150 -4.31 -3.82 21.34
N SER A 151 -4.15 -2.97 22.36
CA SER A 151 -4.85 -1.69 22.45
C SER A 151 -4.40 -0.72 21.36
N GLU A 152 -3.10 -0.70 21.04
CA GLU A 152 -2.57 0.15 19.98
C GLU A 152 -2.93 -0.36 18.59
N PHE A 153 -2.92 -1.69 18.36
CA PHE A 153 -3.41 -2.28 17.11
C PHE A 153 -4.90 -1.98 16.90
N SER A 154 -5.70 -2.14 17.96
CA SER A 154 -7.13 -1.78 17.94
C SER A 154 -7.33 -0.30 17.61
N PHE A 155 -6.52 0.59 18.17
CA PHE A 155 -6.57 2.01 17.86
C PHE A 155 -6.30 2.31 16.38
N MET A 156 -5.39 1.57 15.72
CA MET A 156 -5.16 1.74 14.28
C MET A 156 -6.42 1.37 13.47
N LEU A 157 -7.10 0.29 13.85
CA LEU A 157 -8.35 -0.13 13.21
C LEU A 157 -9.49 0.85 13.46
N SER A 158 -9.61 1.38 14.68
CA SER A 158 -10.58 2.43 15.00
C SER A 158 -10.32 3.70 14.19
N THR A 159 -9.05 4.10 14.04
CA THR A 159 -8.67 5.25 13.20
C THR A 159 -9.11 5.02 11.74
N MET A 160 -8.94 3.80 11.22
CA MET A 160 -9.41 3.44 9.88
C MET A 160 -10.94 3.54 9.77
N ALA A 161 -11.68 3.04 10.77
CA ALA A 161 -13.14 3.15 10.82
C ALA A 161 -13.62 4.61 10.90
N ASP A 162 -12.95 5.46 11.67
CA ASP A 162 -13.30 6.87 11.82
C ASP A 162 -13.18 7.65 10.51
N TYR A 163 -12.15 7.35 9.71
CA TYR A 163 -11.91 8.03 8.44
C TYR A 163 -12.73 7.44 7.28
N LEU A 164 -12.89 6.11 7.23
CA LEU A 164 -13.35 5.39 6.04
C LEU A 164 -14.65 4.58 6.27
N GLY A 165 -15.15 4.56 7.50
CA GLY A 165 -16.31 3.77 7.92
C GLY A 165 -16.01 2.31 8.22
N GLU A 166 -16.92 1.64 8.91
CA GLU A 166 -16.78 0.24 9.34
C GLU A 166 -16.58 -0.74 8.16
N ASN A 167 -17.22 -0.47 7.02
CA ASN A 167 -17.07 -1.29 5.81
C ASN A 167 -15.63 -1.35 5.30
N ALA A 168 -14.83 -0.30 5.54
CA ALA A 168 -13.42 -0.31 5.16
C ALA A 168 -12.65 -1.34 6.00
N VAL A 169 -12.94 -1.45 7.30
CA VAL A 169 -12.32 -2.42 8.20
C VAL A 169 -12.67 -3.85 7.79
N LEU A 170 -13.92 -4.09 7.38
CA LEU A 170 -14.35 -5.40 6.86
C LEU A 170 -13.69 -5.79 5.52
N ASN A 171 -13.15 -4.81 4.79
CA ASN A 171 -12.44 -4.99 3.52
C ASN A 171 -10.96 -4.55 3.61
N MET A 172 -10.33 -4.83 4.75
CA MET A 172 -8.94 -4.47 4.99
C MET A 172 -7.96 -5.36 4.22
N HIS A 173 -6.82 -4.79 3.86
CA HIS A 173 -5.64 -5.53 3.43
C HIS A 173 -4.58 -5.33 4.51
N ILE A 174 -4.02 -6.42 5.01
CA ILE A 174 -3.09 -6.40 6.13
C ILE A 174 -1.78 -7.02 5.69
N HIS A 175 -0.69 -6.36 6.04
CA HIS A 175 0.63 -6.97 6.06
C HIS A 175 1.10 -7.14 7.50
N VAL A 176 1.77 -8.26 7.75
CA VAL A 176 2.42 -8.58 9.02
C VAL A 176 3.71 -9.31 8.73
N SER A 177 4.80 -8.83 9.31
CA SER A 177 6.13 -9.41 9.22
C SER A 177 6.88 -9.27 10.56
N GLY A 178 7.95 -10.04 10.76
CA GLY A 178 8.97 -9.61 11.71
C GLY A 178 9.69 -8.40 11.13
N ILE A 179 10.24 -7.52 11.96
CA ILE A 179 10.81 -6.24 11.48
C ILE A 179 12.07 -5.85 12.25
N ASP A 180 13.15 -5.54 11.53
CA ASP A 180 14.33 -4.85 12.07
C ASP A 180 14.28 -3.38 11.67
N TYR A 181 14.48 -2.49 12.63
CA TYR A 181 14.38 -1.06 12.44
C TYR A 181 15.39 -0.27 13.28
N SER A 182 15.44 1.03 13.03
CA SER A 182 16.26 2.00 13.74
C SER A 182 15.42 3.23 14.06
N PRO A 183 15.98 4.27 14.70
CA PRO A 183 15.28 5.55 14.81
C PRO A 183 14.90 6.19 13.46
N ARG A 184 15.44 5.70 12.33
CA ARG A 184 15.05 6.12 10.97
C ARG A 184 13.92 5.28 10.35
N GLY A 185 13.35 4.35 11.11
CA GLY A 185 12.36 3.39 10.65
C GLY A 185 12.96 2.07 10.18
N GLU A 186 12.17 1.35 9.38
CA GLU A 186 12.47 0.03 8.83
C GLU A 186 13.86 -0.06 8.17
N LYS A 187 14.57 -1.16 8.47
CA LYS A 187 15.74 -1.63 7.72
C LYS A 187 15.39 -2.79 6.79
N GLN A 188 14.77 -3.84 7.33
CA GLN A 188 14.40 -5.06 6.60
C GLN A 188 13.37 -5.89 7.38
N HIS A 189 12.64 -6.73 6.65
CA HIS A 189 11.76 -7.73 7.24
C HIS A 189 12.58 -8.90 7.84
N LEU A 190 12.01 -9.51 8.87
CA LEU A 190 12.50 -10.68 9.58
C LEU A 190 11.39 -11.74 9.69
N ASN A 191 11.73 -12.94 10.18
CA ASN A 191 10.70 -13.84 10.67
C ASN A 191 10.06 -13.25 11.93
N LEU A 192 8.77 -13.54 12.16
CA LEU A 192 8.03 -13.05 13.33
C LEU A 192 8.69 -13.41 14.67
N ALA A 193 9.35 -14.56 14.75
CA ALA A 193 10.03 -15.01 15.96
C ALA A 193 11.36 -14.28 16.23
N ASP A 194 11.92 -13.63 15.21
CA ASP A 194 13.24 -12.98 15.25
C ASP A 194 13.13 -11.47 15.48
N SER A 195 11.93 -10.92 15.68
CA SER A 195 11.72 -9.50 15.97
C SER A 195 10.94 -9.26 17.26
N ASP A 196 10.96 -8.01 17.73
CA ASP A 196 10.18 -7.57 18.87
C ASP A 196 8.71 -7.30 18.55
N PHE A 197 8.29 -7.47 17.29
CA PHE A 197 6.91 -7.29 16.87
C PHE A 197 6.02 -8.35 17.52
N ASN A 198 5.10 -7.90 18.37
CA ASN A 198 4.25 -8.71 19.21
C ASN A 198 3.02 -9.21 18.43
N TYR A 199 3.29 -10.03 17.41
CA TYR A 199 2.26 -10.63 16.56
C TYR A 199 1.24 -11.47 17.34
N LYS A 200 1.58 -11.93 18.55
CA LYS A 200 0.65 -12.66 19.41
C LYS A 200 -0.47 -11.75 19.90
N GLU A 201 -0.16 -10.52 20.29
CA GLU A 201 -1.17 -9.55 20.68
C GLU A 201 -1.99 -9.03 19.49
N LEU A 202 -1.43 -9.03 18.27
CA LEU A 202 -2.19 -8.71 17.06
C LEU A 202 -3.29 -9.74 16.75
N LEU A 203 -3.08 -10.99 17.16
CA LEU A 203 -3.99 -12.11 16.88
C LEU A 203 -5.05 -12.35 17.97
N LEU A 204 -5.05 -11.55 19.04
CA LEU A 204 -6.08 -11.59 20.09
C LEU A 204 -7.38 -10.91 19.61
#